data_AF-A0A7J3BB09-F1
#
_entry.id   AF-A0A7J3BB09-F1
#
_cell.length_a   1.000
_cell.length_b   1.000
_cell.length_c   1.000
_cell.angle_alpha   90.00
_cell.angle_beta   90.00
_cell.angle_gamma   90.00
#
_symmetry.space_group_name_H-M   'P 1'
#
loop_
_entity.id
_entity.type
_entity.pdbx_description
1 polymer ?
#
loop_
_entity_poly.entity_id
_entity_poly.type
_entity_poly.pdbx_seq_one_letter_code
_entity_poly.pdbx_strand_id
1 'polypeptide(L)' 'MPLKIRPTRVKGTYYLLIPKDIADLYEIDQNTSFTLRTDGDSSEVLLSYKRTRWSEEKPINRAGT' A
#
# COMPACT_ATOMS: atom_id res chain seq x y z
N MET A 1 2.54 -5.20 16.16
CA MET A 1 4.02 -5.15 16.20
C MET A 1 4.49 -4.47 14.91
N PRO A 2 5.25 -3.35 14.95
CA PRO A 2 5.64 -2.67 13.72
C PRO A 2 6.68 -3.48 12.95
N LEU A 3 6.45 -3.70 11.65
CA LEU A 3 7.40 -4.36 10.78
C LEU A 3 8.58 -3.41 10.53
N LYS A 4 9.79 -3.79 10.98
CA LYS A 4 11.01 -3.02 10.73
C LYS A 4 11.68 -3.49 9.44
N ILE A 5 11.44 -2.77 8.36
CA ILE A 5 12.18 -2.96 7.09
C ILE A 5 13.36 -1.99 7.01
N ARG A 6 14.51 -2.48 6.55
CA ARG A 6 15.70 -1.65 6.30
C ARG A 6 15.81 -1.35 4.80
N PRO A 7 16.14 -0.11 4.40
CA PRO A 7 16.39 0.20 3.00
C PRO A 7 17.54 -0.64 2.46
N THR A 8 17.39 -1.11 1.22
CA THR A 8 18.44 -1.79 0.46
C THR A 8 19.02 -0.83 -0.57
N ARG A 9 20.34 -0.78 -0.69
CA ARG A 9 21.02 0.07 -1.67
C ARG A 9 21.31 -0.73 -2.94
N VAL A 10 20.78 -0.28 -4.07
CA VAL A 10 21.01 -0.87 -5.39
C VAL A 10 21.46 0.23 -6.35
N LYS A 11 22.65 0.10 -6.93
CA LYS A 11 23.22 1.04 -7.91
C LYS A 11 23.19 2.53 -7.48
N GLY A 12 23.30 2.80 -6.18
CA GLY A 12 23.28 4.16 -5.63
C GLY A 12 21.90 4.66 -5.17
N THR A 13 20.82 3.94 -5.46
CA THR A 13 19.45 4.26 -5.05
C THR A 13 19.01 3.41 -3.85
N TYR A 14 18.21 3.98 -2.96
CA TYR A 14 17.64 3.26 -1.80
C TYR A 14 16.22 2.76 -2.11
N TYR A 15 15.97 1.49 -1.82
CA TYR A 15 14.70 0.83 -2.02
C TYR A 15 14.19 0.23 -0.71
N LEU A 16 12.89 0.35 -0.45
CA LEU A 16 12.21 -0.42 0.59
C LEU A 16 11.70 -1.71 -0.06
N LEU A 17 12.32 -2.83 0.31
CA LEU A 17 11.87 -4.15 -0.16
C LEU A 17 10.77 -4.66 0.77
N ILE A 18 9.64 -5.03 0.19
CA ILE A 18 8.53 -5.66 0.90
C ILE A 18 8.71 -7.17 0.76
N PRO A 19 8.90 -7.93 1.87
CA PRO A 19 8.96 -9.38 1.83
C PRO A 19 7.71 -9.97 1.18
N LYS A 20 7.87 -11.08 0.44
CA LYS A 20 6.78 -11.65 -0.37
C LYS A 20 5.57 -12.07 0.47
N ASP A 21 5.82 -12.71 1.60
CA ASP A 21 4.79 -13.09 2.59
C ASP A 21 3.98 -11.89 3.10
N ILE A 22 4.64 -10.76 3.33
CA ILE A 22 4.00 -9.50 3.69
C ILE A 22 3.21 -8.93 2.51
N ALA A 23 3.78 -8.93 1.30
CA ALA A 23 3.09 -8.46 0.11
C ALA A 23 1.80 -9.26 -0.15
N ASP A 24 1.88 -10.59 -0.04
CA ASP A 24 0.76 -11.50 -0.19
C ASP A 24 -0.32 -11.27 0.89
N LEU A 25 0.09 -11.15 2.16
CA LEU A 25 -0.83 -10.89 3.28
C LEU A 25 -1.63 -9.59 3.12
N TYR A 26 -0.99 -8.60 2.50
CA TYR A 26 -1.53 -7.24 2.38
C TYR A 26 -2.10 -6.92 0.99
N GLU A 27 -2.04 -7.88 0.05
CA GLU A 27 -2.47 -7.73 -1.34
C GLU A 27 -1.73 -6.59 -2.06
N ILE A 28 -0.42 -6.49 -1.82
CA ILE A 28 0.47 -5.52 -2.45
C ILE A 28 1.05 -6.14 -3.73
N ASP A 29 0.87 -5.45 -4.85
CA ASP A 29 1.40 -5.84 -6.15
C ASP A 29 2.17 -4.69 -6.81
N GLN A 30 2.61 -4.91 -8.05
CA GLN A 30 3.33 -3.93 -8.87
C GLN A 30 2.50 -2.68 -9.24
N ASN A 31 1.18 -2.73 -9.10
CA ASN A 31 0.27 -1.62 -9.40
C ASN A 31 -0.09 -0.80 -8.14
N THR A 32 0.29 -1.31 -6.96
CA THR A 32 -0.03 -0.69 -5.69
C THR A 32 0.70 0.64 -5.55
N SER A 33 -0.08 1.72 -5.41
CA SER A 33 0.45 3.07 -5.24
C SER A 33 0.53 3.44 -3.76
N PHE A 34 1.74 3.75 -3.30
CA PHE A 34 1.99 4.19 -1.93
C PHE A 34 2.04 5.71 -1.84
N THR A 35 1.57 6.24 -0.71
CA THR A 35 1.66 7.65 -0.32
C THR A 35 2.53 7.76 0.93
N LEU A 36 3.58 8.57 0.82
CA LEU A 36 4.44 8.95 1.94
C LEU A 36 3.85 10.21 2.59
N ARG A 37 3.69 10.20 3.91
CA ARG A 37 3.20 11.35 4.69
C ARG A 37 4.07 11.56 5.92
N THR A 38 4.35 12.82 6.23
CA THR A 38 4.90 13.22 7.53
C THR A 38 3.74 13.34 8.51
N ASP A 39 3.85 12.69 9.66
CA ASP A 39 2.87 12.85 10.72
C ASP A 39 3.20 14.14 11.50
N GLY A 40 2.22 15.02 11.65
CA GLY A 40 2.42 16.46 11.83
C GLY A 40 3.22 16.90 13.07
N ASP A 41 3.37 16.02 14.07
CA ASP A 41 4.08 16.29 15.32
C ASP A 41 5.18 15.25 15.63
N SER A 42 5.36 14.22 14.79
CA SER A 42 6.34 13.17 15.03
C SER A 42 7.48 13.22 14.02
N SER A 43 8.68 12.80 14.44
CA SER A 43 9.81 12.57 13.53
C SER A 43 9.60 11.33 12.64
N GLU A 44 8.38 10.79 12.62
CA GLU A 44 8.02 9.58 11.91
C GLU A 44 7.44 9.90 10.53
N VAL A 45 7.75 9.02 9.59
CA VAL A 45 7.23 9.07 8.24
C VAL A 45 6.36 7.85 8.03
N LEU A 46 5.12 8.08 7.61
CA LEU A 46 4.12 7.06 7.37
C LEU A 46 4.04 6.73 5.89
N LEU A 47 4.27 5.46 5.55
CA LEU A 47 4.02 4.91 4.22
C LEU A 47 2.68 4.17 4.23
N SER A 48 1.71 4.67 3.46
CA SER A 48 0.36 4.13 3.42
C SER A 48 -0.08 3.86 1.98
N TYR A 49 -0.96 2.89 1.75
CA TYR A 49 -1.59 2.65 0.46
C TYR A 49 -3.07 2.34 0.68
N LYS A 50 -3.90 2.61 -0.32
CA LYS A 50 -5.30 2.20 -0.29
C LYS A 50 -5.40 0.83 -0.95
N ARG A 51 -5.92 -0.16 -0.22
CA ARG A 51 -6.37 -1.40 -0.86
C ARG A 51 -7.54 -1.05 -1.77
N THR A 52 -7.34 -1.14 -3.08
CA THR A 52 -8.45 -1.17 -4.03
C THR A 52 -9.19 -2.48 -3.83
N ARG A 53 -10.11 -2.48 -2.86
CA ARG A 53 -11.13 -3.51 -2.83
C ARG A 53 -11.90 -3.31 -4.12
N TRP A 54 -11.86 -4.29 -5.02
CA TRP A 54 -12.83 -4.37 -6.09
C TRP A 54 -14.19 -4.42 -5.38
N SER A 55 -14.85 -3.27 -5.30
CA SER A 55 -16.27 -3.25 -5.01
C SER A 55 -16.87 -3.97 -6.19
N GLU A 56 -17.43 -5.15 -5.97
CA GLU A 56 -18.39 -5.72 -6.91
C GLU A 56 -19.37 -4.60 -7.21
N GLU A 57 -19.30 -4.03 -8.42
CA GLU A 57 -20.32 -3.10 -8.89
C GLU A 57 -21.62 -3.86 -8.78
N LYS A 58 -22.46 -3.48 -7.80
CA LYS A 58 -23.81 -4.02 -7.74
C LYS A 58 -24.44 -3.69 -9.09
N PRO A 59 -24.97 -4.68 -9.83
CA PRO A 59 -25.62 -4.41 -11.10
C PRO A 59 -26.72 -3.39 -10.83
N ILE A 60 -26.67 -2.28 -11.57
CA ILE A 60 -27.67 -1.23 -11.52
C ILE A 60 -28.94 -1.85 -12.10
N ASN A 61 -29.77 -2.47 -11.25
CA ASN A 61 -31.10 -2.89 -11.67
C ASN A 61 -31.92 -1.63 -11.93
N ARG A 62 -31.93 -1.17 -13.19
CA ARG A 62 -33.01 -0.34 -13.72
C ARG A 62 -34.25 -1.22 -13.84
N ALA A 63 -34.93 -1.44 -12.71
CA ALA A 63 -36.32 -1.89 -12.70
C ALA A 63 -37.17 -0.68 -12.32
N GLY A 64 -38.07 -0.31 -13.22
CA GLY A 64 -38.77 0.97 -13.20
C GLY A 64 -39.83 1.13 -12.11
N THR A 65 -40.25 2.39 -11.98
CA THR A 65 -41.62 2.87 -11.76
C THR A 65 -41.66 4.31 -12.24
#